data_AF-A0A4R1L9P0-F1
#
_entry.id   AF-A0A4R1L9P0-F1
#
_cell.length_a   1.000
_cell.length_b   1.000
_cell.length_c   1.000
_cell.angle_alpha   90.00
_cell.angle_beta   90.00
_cell.angle_gamma   90.00
#
_symmetry.space_group_name_H-M   'P 1'
#
loop_
_entity.id
_entity.type
_entity.pdbx_description
1 polymer ?
#
loop_
_entity_poly.entity_id
_entity_poly.type
_entity_poly.pdbx_seq_one_letter_code
_entity_poly.pdbx_strand_id
1 'polypeptide(L)'
;MSSLARLLRLRSLLEDVSRATLQSEASRARQIETALQSHETGIAAARVAGFDALLAAETPPWLMAEATGEIGRWQVKQLKPLLERQRQRVDAAEQAYLEKRRERRQVETVLQAQRQARELEQARREQQQMDEWHASRAVALKQKAARHLR
;
A
#
# COMPACT_ATOMS: atom_id res chain seq x y z
N MET A 1 -19.25 -19.83 -3.65
CA MET A 1 -18.57 -18.51 -3.57
C MET A 1 -18.25 -18.04 -4.99
N SER A 2 -18.73 -16.85 -5.40
CA SER A 2 -18.56 -16.36 -6.78
C SER A 2 -17.07 -16.16 -7.13
N SER A 3 -16.67 -16.41 -8.38
CA SER A 3 -15.26 -16.29 -8.80
C SER A 3 -14.69 -14.88 -8.57
N LEU A 4 -15.54 -13.85 -8.66
CA LEU A 4 -15.18 -12.45 -8.39
C LEU A 4 -14.83 -12.18 -6.92
N ALA A 5 -15.51 -12.81 -5.97
CA ALA A 5 -15.16 -12.66 -4.54
C ALA A 5 -13.80 -13.30 -4.24
N ARG A 6 -13.50 -14.44 -4.88
CA ARG A 6 -12.17 -15.08 -4.82
C ARG A 6 -11.10 -14.18 -5.46
N LEU A 7 -11.41 -13.57 -6.61
CA LEU A 7 -10.51 -12.63 -7.28
C LEU A 7 -10.21 -11.40 -6.43
N LEU A 8 -11.22 -10.82 -5.77
CA LEU A 8 -11.03 -9.69 -4.85
C LEU A 8 -10.09 -10.06 -3.70
N ARG A 9 -10.28 -11.24 -3.11
CA ARG A 9 -9.40 -11.75 -2.05
C ARG A 9 -7.95 -11.90 -2.54
N LEU A 10 -7.76 -12.46 -3.73
CA LEU A 10 -6.43 -12.58 -4.33
C LEU A 10 -5.79 -11.20 -4.56
N ARG A 11 -6.53 -10.24 -5.11
CA ARG A 11 -6.03 -8.87 -5.33
C ARG A 11 -5.71 -8.15 -4.02
N SER A 12 -6.48 -8.37 -2.97
CA SER A 12 -6.16 -7.86 -1.62
C SER A 12 -4.84 -8.43 -1.11
N LEU A 13 -4.64 -9.75 -1.22
CA LEU A 13 -3.39 -10.39 -0.79
C LEU A 13 -2.18 -9.86 -1.59
N LEU A 14 -2.34 -9.64 -2.90
CA LEU A 14 -1.29 -9.06 -3.73
C LEU A 14 -0.99 -7.61 -3.35
N GLU A 15 -2.01 -6.81 -3.02
CA GLU A 15 -1.81 -5.47 -2.46
C GLU A 15 -1.04 -5.53 -1.14
N ASP A 16 -1.41 -6.43 -0.22
CA ASP A 16 -0.75 -6.58 1.08
C ASP A 16 0.72 -6.99 0.93
N VAL A 17 1.03 -7.94 0.04
CA VAL A 17 2.40 -8.34 -0.29
C VAL A 17 3.19 -7.15 -0.85
N SER A 18 2.63 -6.42 -1.82
CA SER A 18 3.30 -5.24 -2.40
C SER A 18 3.54 -4.13 -1.38
N ARG A 19 2.61 -3.94 -0.42
CA ARG A 19 2.77 -3.01 0.69
C ARG A 19 3.91 -3.42 1.62
N ALA A 20 3.99 -4.71 1.98
CA ALA A 20 5.06 -5.23 2.80
C ALA A 20 6.43 -5.06 2.11
N THR A 21 6.50 -5.30 0.79
CA THR A 21 7.70 -5.05 -0.02
C THR A 21 8.10 -3.57 0.02
N LEU A 22 7.15 -2.65 -0.21
CA LEU A 22 7.40 -1.21 -0.12
C LEU A 22 7.95 -0.80 1.25
N GLN A 23 7.34 -1.30 2.34
CA GLN A 23 7.82 -1.04 3.71
C GLN A 23 9.23 -1.57 3.93
N SER A 24 9.52 -2.78 3.44
CA SER A 24 10.86 -3.39 3.52
C SER A 24 11.90 -2.53 2.79
N GLU A 25 11.65 -2.17 1.53
CA GLU A 25 12.60 -1.37 0.75
C GLU A 25 12.80 0.03 1.33
N ALA A 26 11.73 0.66 1.85
CA ALA A 26 11.81 1.97 2.52
C ALA A 26 12.59 1.89 3.84
N SER A 27 12.42 0.82 4.62
CA SER A 27 13.18 0.62 5.85
C SER A 27 14.67 0.46 5.58
N ARG A 28 15.05 -0.25 4.51
CA ARG A 28 16.44 -0.40 4.06
C ARG A 28 17.03 0.93 3.60
N ALA A 29 16.28 1.72 2.84
CA ALA A 29 16.72 3.07 2.45
C ALA A 29 17.04 3.92 3.69
N ARG A 30 16.13 3.92 4.68
CA ARG A 30 16.30 4.67 5.93
C ARG A 30 17.51 4.19 6.75
N GLN A 31 17.80 2.90 6.77
CA GLN A 31 18.99 2.36 7.43
C GLN A 31 20.27 2.90 6.77
N ILE A 32 20.32 2.92 5.44
CA ILE A 32 21.47 3.48 4.70
C ILE A 32 21.60 4.98 4.95
N GLU A 33 20.50 5.74 4.95
CA GLU A 33 20.49 7.17 5.26
C GLU A 33 21.00 7.45 6.68
N THR A 34 20.56 6.65 7.65
CA THR A 34 21.01 6.77 9.05
C THR A 34 22.51 6.48 9.17
N ALA A 35 23.00 5.44 8.47
CA ALA A 35 24.42 5.13 8.43
C ALA A 35 25.24 6.27 7.79
N LEU A 36 24.77 6.82 6.66
CA LEU A 36 25.39 7.98 6.01
C LEU A 36 25.48 9.17 6.95
N GLN A 37 24.38 9.53 7.61
CA GLN A 37 24.33 10.63 8.56
C GLN A 37 25.30 10.41 9.72
N SER A 38 25.34 9.19 10.27
CA SER A 38 26.29 8.82 11.33
C SER A 38 27.74 9.02 10.88
N HIS A 39 28.12 8.55 9.69
CA HIS A 39 29.46 8.75 9.17
C HIS A 39 29.78 10.21 8.88
N GLU A 40 28.84 10.99 8.34
CA GLU A 40 29.03 12.43 8.11
C GLU A 40 29.26 13.20 9.42
N THR A 41 28.48 12.89 10.46
CA THR A 41 28.69 13.44 11.81
C THR A 41 30.03 13.01 12.41
N GLY A 42 30.42 11.75 12.21
CA GLY A 42 31.73 11.22 12.65
C GLY A 42 32.91 11.89 11.96
N ILE A 43 32.81 12.18 10.65
CA ILE A 43 33.84 12.93 9.90
C ILE A 43 33.96 14.35 10.45
N ALA A 44 32.83 15.02 10.74
CA ALA A 44 32.85 16.37 11.32
C ALA A 44 33.50 16.37 12.72
N ALA A 45 33.15 15.39 13.56
CA ALA A 45 33.75 15.23 14.89
C ALA A 45 35.25 14.93 14.81
N ALA A 46 35.66 14.04 13.92
CA ALA A 46 37.07 13.71 13.69
C ALA A 46 37.86 14.94 13.21
N ARG A 47 37.26 15.79 12.37
CA ARG A 47 37.89 17.05 11.94
C ARG A 47 38.14 18.00 13.12
N VAL A 48 37.17 18.15 14.02
CA VAL A 48 37.32 19.00 15.21
C VAL A 48 38.40 18.42 16.14
N ALA A 49 38.31 17.13 16.46
CA ALA A 49 39.28 16.46 17.33
C ALA A 49 40.71 16.51 16.77
N GLY A 50 40.88 16.34 15.46
CA GLY A 50 42.18 16.44 14.81
C GLY A 50 42.75 17.86 14.87
N PHE A 51 41.91 18.89 14.78
CA PHE A 51 42.33 20.27 14.94
C PHE A 51 42.75 20.59 16.38
N ASP A 52 41.98 20.13 17.36
CA ASP A 52 42.29 20.32 18.78
C ASP A 52 43.61 19.61 19.17
N ALA A 53 43.80 18.37 18.71
CA ALA A 53 45.04 17.61 18.90
C ALA A 53 46.26 18.31 18.26
N LEU A 54 46.07 18.89 17.08
CA LEU A 54 47.12 19.65 16.40
C LEU A 54 47.51 20.90 17.21
N LEU A 55 46.53 21.63 17.76
CA LEU A 55 46.77 22.79 18.63
C LEU A 55 47.49 22.40 19.93
N ALA A 56 47.19 21.22 20.47
CA ALA A 56 47.84 20.67 21.66
C ALA A 56 49.22 20.05 21.37
N ALA A 57 49.67 20.03 20.11
CA ALA A 57 50.88 19.35 19.65
C ALA A 57 50.91 17.84 19.97
N GLU A 58 49.73 17.20 20.00
CA GLU A 58 49.56 15.78 20.27
C GLU A 58 49.49 14.98 18.95
N THR A 59 50.62 14.41 18.53
CA THR A 59 50.73 13.68 17.26
C THR A 59 49.86 12.41 17.19
N PRO A 60 49.83 11.51 18.19
CA PRO A 60 49.04 10.28 18.08
C PRO A 60 47.51 10.53 17.95
N PRO A 61 46.89 11.41 18.77
CA PRO A 61 45.48 11.76 18.62
C PRO A 61 45.15 12.42 17.28
N TRP A 62 46.03 13.28 16.75
CA TRP A 62 45.85 13.89 15.44
C TRP A 62 45.78 12.84 14.32
N LEU A 63 46.73 11.90 14.28
CA LEU A 63 46.74 10.83 13.28
C LEU A 63 45.51 9.91 13.38
N MET A 64 45.04 9.61 14.60
CA MET A 64 43.83 8.82 14.80
C MET A 64 42.58 9.54 14.28
N ALA A 65 42.49 10.86 14.50
CA ALA A 65 41.40 11.67 13.98
C ALA A 65 41.42 11.74 12.44
N GLU A 66 42.61 11.88 11.83
CA GLU A 66 42.76 11.86 10.37
C GLU A 66 42.32 10.53 9.77
N ALA A 67 42.81 9.40 10.31
CA ALA A 67 42.43 8.07 9.88
C ALA A 67 40.91 7.82 10.02
N THR A 68 40.31 8.26 11.13
CA THR A 68 38.86 8.15 11.35
C THR A 68 38.09 8.94 10.28
N GLY A 69 38.55 10.16 9.96
CA GLY A 69 37.96 10.98 8.90
C GLY A 69 38.08 10.35 7.52
N GLU A 70 39.21 9.72 7.20
CA GLU A 70 39.41 9.00 5.93
C GLU A 70 38.51 7.79 5.78
N ILE A 71 38.43 6.95 6.82
CA ILE A 71 37.53 5.79 6.86
C ILE A 71 36.08 6.24 6.66
N GLY A 72 35.66 7.30 7.38
CA GLY A 72 34.32 7.85 7.23
C GLY A 72 34.05 8.34 5.80
N ARG A 73 34.98 9.08 5.19
CA ARG A 73 34.84 9.55 3.80
C ARG A 73 34.74 8.39 2.81
N TRP A 74 35.54 7.35 3.00
CA TRP A 74 35.48 6.13 2.19
C TRP A 74 34.11 5.43 2.33
N GLN A 75 33.60 5.27 3.57
CA GLN A 75 32.28 4.67 3.83
C GLN A 75 31.16 5.48 3.18
N VAL A 76 31.16 6.81 3.31
CA VAL A 76 30.19 7.70 2.65
C VAL A 76 30.22 7.52 1.13
N LYS A 77 31.41 7.41 0.53
CA LYS A 77 31.57 7.18 -0.91
C LYS A 77 30.97 5.84 -1.36
N GLN A 78 31.01 4.80 -0.53
CA GLN A 78 30.38 3.51 -0.82
C GLN A 78 28.87 3.51 -0.59
N LEU A 79 28.38 4.19 0.45
CA LEU A 79 26.97 4.18 0.82
C LEU A 79 26.10 5.05 -0.08
N LYS A 80 26.60 6.18 -0.60
CA LYS A 80 25.84 7.06 -1.50
C LYS A 80 25.26 6.35 -2.74
N PRO A 81 26.04 5.59 -3.55
CA PRO A 81 25.47 4.87 -4.69
C PRO A 81 24.54 3.73 -4.27
N LEU A 82 24.74 3.14 -3.09
CA LEU A 82 23.82 2.13 -2.56
C LEU A 82 22.47 2.74 -2.18
N LEU A 83 22.47 3.92 -1.55
CA LEU A 83 21.25 4.66 -1.25
C LEU A 83 20.48 5.00 -2.53
N GLU A 84 21.17 5.47 -3.57
CA GLU A 84 20.53 5.82 -4.84
C GLU A 84 19.85 4.61 -5.49
N ARG A 85 20.54 3.47 -5.55
CA ARG A 85 19.96 2.20 -6.02
C ARG A 85 18.79 1.76 -5.15
N GLN A 86 18.88 1.97 -3.85
CA GLN A 86 17.81 1.59 -2.93
C GLN A 86 16.58 2.50 -3.07
N ARG A 87 16.75 3.79 -3.34
CA ARG A 87 15.66 4.71 -3.67
C ARG A 87 14.92 4.30 -4.94
N GLN A 88 15.66 3.92 -5.98
CA GLN A 88 15.05 3.37 -7.21
C GLN A 88 14.21 2.11 -6.93
N ARG A 89 14.62 1.26 -5.98
CA ARG A 89 13.83 0.10 -5.55
C ARG A 89 12.58 0.50 -4.77
N VAL A 90 12.65 1.53 -3.94
CA VAL A 90 11.49 2.10 -3.25
C VAL A 90 10.49 2.62 -4.26
N ASP A 91 10.93 3.41 -5.25
CA ASP A 91 10.07 3.95 -6.30
C ASP A 91 9.40 2.83 -7.10
N ALA A 92 10.15 1.80 -7.48
CA ALA A 92 9.61 0.64 -8.18
C ALA A 92 8.58 -0.12 -7.32
N ALA A 93 8.85 -0.30 -6.03
CA ALA A 93 7.92 -0.94 -5.09
C ALA A 93 6.65 -0.10 -4.88
N GLU A 94 6.77 1.22 -4.86
CA GLU A 94 5.63 2.13 -4.77
C GLU A 94 4.74 2.02 -6.01
N GLN A 95 5.32 2.06 -7.20
CA GLN A 95 4.57 1.89 -8.45
C GLN A 95 3.84 0.53 -8.49
N ALA A 96 4.51 -0.55 -8.09
CA ALA A 96 3.90 -1.87 -7.99
C ALA A 96 2.72 -1.89 -7.00
N TYR A 97 2.88 -1.28 -5.82
CA TYR A 97 1.80 -1.17 -4.83
C TYR A 97 0.60 -0.37 -5.36
N LEU A 98 0.83 0.77 -6.00
CA LEU A 98 -0.22 1.59 -6.59
C LEU A 98 -0.98 0.84 -7.70
N GLU A 99 -0.27 0.07 -8.52
CA GLU A 99 -0.89 -0.80 -9.53
C GLU A 99 -1.80 -1.84 -8.88
N LYS A 100 -1.32 -2.60 -7.87
CA LYS A 100 -2.15 -3.62 -7.19
C LYS A 100 -3.35 -3.02 -6.48
N ARG A 101 -3.19 -1.84 -5.89
CA ARG A 101 -4.29 -1.08 -5.28
C ARG A 101 -5.34 -0.67 -6.31
N ARG A 102 -4.91 -0.24 -7.51
CA ARG A 102 -5.81 0.09 -8.62
C ARG A 102 -6.59 -1.14 -9.08
N GLU A 103 -5.90 -2.26 -9.31
CA GLU A 103 -6.54 -3.52 -9.72
C GLU A 103 -7.57 -4.01 -8.69
N ARG A 104 -7.25 -3.94 -7.39
CA ARG A 104 -8.22 -4.30 -6.34
C ARG A 104 -9.46 -3.42 -6.40
N ARG A 105 -9.29 -2.11 -6.49
CA ARG A 105 -10.42 -1.15 -6.59
C ARG A 105 -11.30 -1.43 -7.80
N GLN A 106 -10.72 -1.75 -8.96
CA GLN A 106 -11.50 -2.10 -10.15
C GLN A 106 -12.38 -3.33 -9.92
N VAL A 107 -11.85 -4.38 -9.29
CA VAL A 107 -12.63 -5.59 -8.97
C VAL A 107 -13.71 -5.29 -7.93
N GLU A 108 -13.40 -4.45 -6.94
CA GLU A 108 -14.35 -4.01 -5.91
C GLU A 108 -15.54 -3.24 -6.53
N THR A 109 -15.26 -2.29 -7.44
CA THR A 109 -16.31 -1.57 -8.18
C THR A 109 -17.22 -2.52 -8.96
N VAL A 110 -16.65 -3.50 -9.67
CA VAL A 110 -17.45 -4.48 -10.43
C VAL A 110 -18.32 -5.34 -9.51
N LEU A 111 -17.79 -5.75 -8.36
CA LEU A 111 -18.55 -6.51 -7.36
C LEU A 111 -19.70 -5.69 -6.77
N GLN A 112 -19.47 -4.41 -6.47
CA GLN A 112 -20.50 -3.50 -5.99
C GLN A 112 -21.61 -3.31 -7.02
N ALA A 113 -21.25 -3.06 -8.29
CA ALA A 113 -22.22 -2.96 -9.38
C ALA A 113 -23.04 -4.24 -9.56
N GLN A 114 -22.39 -5.43 -9.46
CA GLN A 114 -23.10 -6.70 -9.53
C GLN A 114 -24.07 -6.90 -8.36
N ARG A 115 -23.71 -6.49 -7.14
CA ARG A 115 -24.60 -6.56 -5.97
C ARG A 115 -25.82 -5.67 -6.18
N GLN A 116 -25.61 -4.41 -6.58
CA GLN A 116 -26.70 -3.48 -6.88
C GLN A 116 -27.63 -4.01 -7.97
N ALA A 117 -27.09 -4.57 -9.05
CA ALA A 117 -27.89 -5.16 -10.11
C ALA A 117 -28.76 -6.34 -9.61
N ARG A 118 -28.21 -7.20 -8.74
CA ARG A 118 -28.96 -8.31 -8.14
C ARG A 118 -30.04 -7.84 -7.18
N GLU A 119 -29.74 -6.83 -6.36
CA GLU A 119 -30.72 -6.22 -5.45
C GLU A 119 -31.88 -5.60 -6.22
N LEU A 120 -31.59 -4.88 -7.31
CA LEU A 120 -32.62 -4.33 -8.21
C LEU A 120 -33.45 -5.41 -8.88
N GLU A 121 -32.82 -6.48 -9.36
CA GLU A 121 -33.53 -7.61 -9.98
C GLU A 121 -34.44 -8.33 -8.97
N GLN A 122 -33.94 -8.56 -7.76
CA GLN A 122 -34.70 -9.14 -6.67
C GLN A 122 -35.92 -8.27 -6.30
N ALA A 123 -35.72 -6.96 -6.14
CA ALA A 123 -36.80 -6.02 -5.86
C ALA A 123 -37.88 -6.01 -6.97
N ARG A 124 -37.46 -6.07 -8.25
CA ARG A 124 -38.40 -6.18 -9.38
C ARG A 124 -39.21 -7.47 -9.35
N ARG A 125 -38.57 -8.60 -9.02
CA ARG A 125 -39.25 -9.90 -8.89
C ARG A 125 -40.25 -9.90 -7.74
N GLU A 126 -39.89 -9.32 -6.60
CA GLU A 126 -40.77 -9.19 -5.43
C GLU A 126 -41.98 -8.30 -5.74
N GLN A 127 -41.76 -7.17 -6.42
CA GLN A 127 -42.84 -6.30 -6.88
C GLN A 127 -43.78 -7.02 -7.86
N GLN A 128 -43.23 -7.72 -8.85
CA GLN A 128 -44.02 -8.48 -9.80
C GLN A 128 -44.88 -9.56 -9.10
N GLN A 129 -44.32 -10.29 -8.13
CA GLN A 129 -45.07 -11.29 -7.36
C GLN A 129 -46.20 -10.66 -6.54
N MET A 130 -45.98 -9.48 -5.94
CA MET A 130 -47.03 -8.74 -5.25
C MET A 130 -48.15 -8.30 -6.20
N ASP A 131 -47.79 -7.74 -7.35
CA ASP A 131 -48.75 -7.30 -8.36
C ASP A 131 -49.60 -8.47 -8.89
N GLU A 132 -48.97 -9.61 -9.18
CA GLU A 132 -49.63 -10.85 -9.60
C GLU A 132 -50.60 -11.37 -8.52
N TRP A 133 -50.21 -11.33 -7.25
CA TRP A 133 -51.07 -11.71 -6.13
C TRP A 133 -52.30 -10.80 -6.02
N HIS A 134 -52.10 -9.48 -6.10
CA HIS A 134 -53.17 -8.50 -6.06
C HIS A 134 -54.14 -8.65 -7.25
N ALA A 135 -53.61 -8.84 -8.46
CA ALA A 135 -54.41 -9.09 -9.66
C ALA A 135 -55.27 -10.35 -9.53
N SER A 136 -54.65 -11.46 -9.09
CA SER A 136 -55.33 -12.74 -8.86
C SER A 136 -56.46 -12.60 -7.84
N ARG A 137 -56.21 -11.89 -6.73
CA ARG A 137 -57.21 -11.62 -5.69
C ARG A 137 -58.38 -10.78 -6.22
N ALA A 138 -58.09 -9.75 -7.02
CA ALA A 138 -59.12 -8.90 -7.61
C ALA A 138 -60.05 -9.69 -8.56
N VAL A 139 -59.48 -10.59 -9.37
CA VAL A 139 -60.26 -11.49 -10.23
C VAL A 139 -61.17 -12.40 -9.41
N ALA A 140 -60.65 -13.03 -8.35
CA ALA A 140 -61.44 -13.88 -7.46
C ALA A 140 -62.61 -13.14 -6.80
N LEU A 141 -62.38 -11.91 -6.33
CA LEU A 141 -63.44 -11.06 -5.75
C LEU A 141 -64.53 -10.71 -6.75
N LYS A 142 -64.15 -10.34 -8.00
CA LYS A 142 -65.11 -10.07 -9.07
C LYS A 142 -65.95 -11.30 -9.42
N GLN A 143 -65.33 -12.47 -9.51
CA GLN A 143 -66.04 -13.72 -9.76
C GLN A 143 -67.02 -14.07 -8.63
N LYS A 144 -66.65 -13.84 -7.36
CA LYS A 144 -67.54 -14.06 -6.21
C LYS A 144 -68.74 -13.12 -6.25
N ALA A 145 -68.53 -11.84 -6.54
CA ALA A 145 -69.62 -10.86 -6.67
C ALA A 145 -70.59 -11.23 -7.81
N ALA A 146 -70.08 -11.68 -8.96
CA ALA A 146 -70.90 -12.11 -10.09
C ALA A 146 -71.76 -13.36 -9.79
N ARG A 147 -71.35 -14.22 -8.85
CA ARG A 147 -72.12 -15.40 -8.43
C ARG A 147 -73.28 -15.08 -7.49
N HIS A 148 -73.24 -13.95 -6.78
CA HIS A 148 -74.32 -13.53 -5.88
C HIS A 148 -75.42 -12.71 -6.57
N LEU A 149 -75.21 -12.34 -7.83
CA LEU A 149 -76.16 -11.58 -8.67
C LEU A 149 -76.96 -12.48 -9.64
N ARG A 150 -76.81 -13.81 -9.55
CA ARG A 150 -77.58 -14.82 -10.27
C ARG A 150 -78.36 -15.66 -9.28
#